data_AF-A0A2N0KVD6-F1
#
_entry.id   AF-A0A2N0KVD6-F1
#
_cell.length_a   1.000
_cell.length_b   1.000
_cell.length_c   1.000
_cell.angle_alpha   90.00
_cell.angle_beta   90.00
_cell.angle_gamma   90.00
#
_symmetry.space_group_name_H-M   'P 1'
#
loop_
_entity.id
_entity.type
_entity.pdbx_description
1 polymer ?
#
loop_
_entity_poly.entity_id
_entity_poly.type
_entity_poly.pdbx_seq_one_letter_code
_entity_poly.pdbx_strand_id
1 'polypeptide(L)' 'MALKLNGETLTPEHGFPCRLIASGKLCHYSVKWIETIEITDGPPEDTGVAIAESGDGQA' A
#
# COMPACT_ATOMS: atom_id res chain seq x y z
N MET A 1 0.64 9.56 -3.47
CA MET A 1 1.10 8.51 -4.40
C MET A 1 2.58 8.68 -4.65
N ALA A 2 3.35 7.60 -4.73
CA ALA A 2 4.79 7.64 -4.95
C ALA A 2 5.20 6.71 -6.10
N LEU A 3 6.08 7.21 -6.96
CA LEU A 3 6.70 6.49 -8.08
C LEU A 3 8.22 6.32 -7.88
N LYS A 4 8.75 6.96 -6.84
CA LYS A 4 10.17 6.99 -6.49
C LYS A 4 10.35 6.89 -4.99
N LEU A 5 11.49 6.35 -4.57
CA LEU A 5 11.96 6.35 -3.20
C LEU A 5 13.38 6.93 -3.18
N ASN A 6 13.61 7.94 -2.35
CA ASN A 6 14.90 8.64 -2.25
C ASN A 6 15.44 9.17 -3.61
N GLY A 7 14.54 9.58 -4.50
CA GLY A 7 14.90 10.08 -5.83
C GLY A 7 15.11 9.00 -6.90
N GLU A 8 15.17 7.73 -6.51
CA GLU A 8 15.30 6.57 -7.41
C GLU A 8 13.95 5.96 -7.72
N THR A 9 13.82 5.30 -8.88
CA THR A 9 12.63 4.52 -9.24
C THR A 9 12.38 3.43 -8.20
N LEU A 10 11.11 3.17 -7.86
CA LEU A 10 10.77 2.10 -6.93
C LEU A 10 11.33 0.75 -7.44
N THR A 11 11.79 -0.08 -6.52
CA THR A 11 12.01 -1.50 -6.80
C THR A 11 10.69 -2.27 -6.66
N PRO A 12 10.57 -3.50 -7.19
CA PRO A 12 9.39 -4.34 -6.97
C PRO A 12 9.03 -4.45 -5.49
N GLU A 13 10.00 -4.70 -4.60
CA GLU A 13 9.77 -4.83 -3.15
C GLU A 13 9.24 -3.54 -2.52
N HIS A 14 9.57 -2.39 -3.12
CA HIS A 14 9.09 -1.08 -2.69
C HIS A 14 7.80 -0.64 -3.37
N GLY A 15 7.18 -1.45 -4.23
CA GLY A 15 5.88 -1.16 -4.83
C GLY A 15 5.95 -0.60 -6.25
N PHE A 16 6.99 -0.89 -7.03
CA PHE A 16 7.02 -0.55 -8.46
C PHE A 16 5.83 -1.15 -9.22
N PRO A 17 5.16 -0.42 -10.12
CA PRO A 17 5.51 0.92 -10.60
C PRO A 17 4.98 2.05 -9.72
N CYS A 18 4.01 1.78 -8.86
CA CYS A 18 3.29 2.79 -8.10
C CYS A 18 2.83 2.27 -6.73
N ARG A 19 2.97 3.12 -5.71
CA ARG A 19 2.41 2.86 -4.38
C ARG A 19 1.67 4.07 -3.81
N LEU A 20 0.77 3.82 -2.87
CA LEU A 20 0.17 4.83 -2.01
C LEU A 20 0.96 4.92 -0.71
N ILE A 21 1.15 6.15 -0.23
CA ILE A 21 1.73 6.42 1.08
C ILE A 21 0.67 7.19 1.88
N ALA A 22 0.16 6.54 2.92
CA ALA A 22 -0.75 7.14 3.88
C ALA A 22 0.08 7.70 5.04
N SER A 23 0.53 8.95 4.92
CA SER A 23 1.42 9.57 5.92
C SER A 23 0.76 9.63 7.31
N GLY A 24 1.50 9.22 8.33
CA GLY A 24 0.99 9.16 9.72
C GLY A 24 0.06 7.98 10.02
N LYS A 25 -0.09 7.03 9.09
CA LYS A 25 -0.84 5.78 9.30
C LYS A 25 0.10 4.59 9.44
N LEU A 26 -0.42 3.47 9.94
CA LEU A 26 0.30 2.21 9.99
C LEU A 26 0.72 1.74 8.59
N CYS A 27 1.77 0.93 8.52
CA CYS A 27 2.41 0.56 7.25
C CYS A 27 1.46 -0.17 6.29
N HIS A 28 0.49 -0.95 6.80
CA HIS A 28 -0.48 -1.68 5.97
C HIS A 28 -1.45 -0.76 5.21
N TYR A 29 -1.60 0.51 5.61
CA TYR A 29 -2.35 1.51 4.84
C TYR A 29 -1.56 2.07 3.64
N SER A 30 -0.25 1.79 3.54
CA SER A 30 0.60 2.24 2.44
C SER A 30 0.72 1.14 1.38
N VAL A 31 -0.36 0.96 0.61
CA VAL A 31 -0.53 -0.08 -0.42
C VAL A 31 0.54 0.00 -1.51
N LYS A 32 1.20 -1.13 -1.78
CA LYS A 32 2.17 -1.32 -2.88
C LYS A 32 1.45 -1.81 -4.15
N TRP A 33 2.07 -1.64 -5.31
CA TRP A 33 1.63 -2.23 -6.58
C TRP A 33 0.22 -1.83 -7.01
N ILE A 34 -0.06 -0.53 -7.01
CA ILE A 34 -1.40 -0.03 -7.32
C ILE A 34 -1.70 -0.17 -8.81
N GLU A 35 -2.79 -0.88 -9.11
CA GLU A 35 -3.37 -1.01 -10.45
C GLU A 35 -4.63 -0.16 -10.60
N THR A 36 -5.49 -0.12 -9.57
CA THR A 36 -6.80 0.55 -9.59
C THR A 36 -7.02 1.35 -8.31
N ILE A 37 -7.71 2.48 -8.44
CA ILE A 37 -8.23 3.26 -7.31
C ILE A 37 -9.71 3.49 -7.56
N GLU A 38 -10.54 3.02 -6.64
CA GLU A 38 -11.99 3.19 -6.68
C GLU A 38 -12.42 4.09 -5.52
N ILE A 39 -13.42 4.95 -5.78
CA ILE A 39 -14.03 5.81 -4.77
C ILE A 39 -15.42 5.26 -4.47
N THR A 40 -15.66 4.91 -3.21
CA THR A 40 -16.92 4.35 -2.72
C THR A 40 -17.60 5.31 -1.74
N ASP A 41 -18.90 5.14 -1.54
CA ASP A 41 -19.72 5.92 -0.60
C ASP A 41 -19.74 5.36 0.83
N GLY A 42 -19.18 4.16 1.04
CA GLY A 42 -19.00 3.52 2.34
C GLY A 42 -17.57 2.98 2.56
N PRO A 43 -17.25 2.56 3.80
CA PRO A 43 -15.95 1.98 4.12
C PRO A 43 -15.73 0.68 3.32
N PRO A 44 -14.59 0.55 2.62
CA PRO A 44 -14.23 -0.70 1.96
C PRO A 44 -13.81 -1.77 2.99
N GLU A 45 -13.67 -3.00 2.54
CA GLU A 45 -13.04 -4.07 3.33
C GLU A 45 -11.59 -3.69 3.67
N ASP A 46 -11.20 -3.81 4.95
CA ASP A 46 -9.83 -3.50 5.39
C ASP A 46 -8.96 -4.77 5.37
N THR A 47 -8.60 -5.20 4.15
CA THR A 47 -7.71 -6.35 3.94
C THR A 47 -6.34 -6.14 4.59
N GLY A 48 -5.88 -4.88 4.71
CA GLY A 48 -4.61 -4.55 5.35
C GLY A 48 -4.59 -4.91 6.83
N VAL A 49 -5.68 -4.61 7.56
CA VAL A 49 -5.87 -5.06 8.95
C VAL A 49 -5.97 -6.58 9.01
N ALA A 50 -6.78 -7.19 8.15
CA ALA A 50 -6.96 -8.65 8.15
C ALA A 50 -5.62 -9.40 7.99
N ILE A 51 -4.75 -8.97 7.07
CA ILE A 51 -3.42 -9.56 6.86
C ILE A 51 -2.49 -9.30 8.05
N ALA A 52 -2.53 -8.09 8.61
CA ALA A 52 -1.70 -7.74 9.75
C ALA A 52 -2.05 -8.57 11.00
N GLU A 53 -3.34 -8.87 11.18
CA GLU A 53 -3.86 -9.68 12.27
C GLU A 53 -3.67 -11.19 12.02
N SER A 54 -3.70 -11.65 10.77
CA SER A 54 -3.46 -13.07 10.44
C SER A 54 -2.00 -13.49 10.59
N GLY A 55 -1.06 -12.52 10.60
CA GLY A 55 0.38 -12.80 10.67
C GLY A 55 0.98 -13.30 9.37
N ASP A 56 0.20 -13.32 8.27
CA ASP A 56 0.66 -13.75 6.94
C ASP A 56 1.43 -12.66 6.20
N GLY A 57 1.69 -11.52 6.86
CA GLY A 57 2.55 -10.45 6.37
C GLY A 57 4.03 -10.84 6.37
N GLN A 58 4.42 -11.85 5.59
CA GLN A 58 5.83 -12.20 5.41
C GLN A 58 6.39 -11.69 4.08
N ALA A 59 7.42 -10.85 4.26
CA ALA A 59 8.61 -10.55 3.44
C ALA A 59 8.41 -10.11 1.98
#